data_AF-A0A9B0WFJ2-F1
#
_entry.id   AF-A0A9B0WFJ2-F1
#
_cell.length_a   1.000
_cell.length_b   1.000
_cell.length_c   1.000
_cell.angle_alpha   90.00
_cell.angle_beta   90.00
_cell.angle_gamma   90.00
#
_symmetry.space_group_name_H-M   'P 1'
#
loop_
_entity.id
_entity.type
_entity.pdbx_description
1 polymer ?
#
loop_
_entity_poly.entity_id
_entity_poly.type
_entity_poly.pdbx_seq_one_letter_code
_entity_poly.pdbx_strand_id
1 'polypeptide(L)'
;MTEMVEDRRMFRSTSHNPPGLGEASPHPAPWAESEASDWPPYVRFLGRRGRSPRGGAESRPVGSLTASGMEAAVAGTTVPGGADDDDIVPTGRILEVEAEAAELLPFLASGARADLQATAAQHMLALTGSRPGRALLAGQAALLRALAELAAAPAPAPACDAARALVNLAADPHLHEPLLAADPGLPARLLGRALDPQWPWADEAAAALANLSREPAPCAAVMDVLEAVEPGEPVLERLVHALCTPGYNASAPLHYLGPLLSNLSQRPAARTFLLDPDRCVVQRLLPLTQYPDSSVRRGGVVGALRNCCFEHRHHEWLLGVEVDILPFLLLPLAGPEDFSEEEMARLPVDLQYLPPDKQREPSADIRKMLIETIMLLTATAPGRQQVRDQGAYLVLRELHSWEPEPTVRVTCEKLIQVLIGDEPECGMENLLEVQVPEDVEQQLEQWDRQEQEQCEQEGSVPH
;
A
#
# COMPACT_ATOMS: atom_id res chain seq x y z
N MET A 1 -28.41 18.04 12.90
CA MET A 1 -28.66 17.07 14.00
C MET A 1 -29.91 16.23 13.76
N THR A 2 -30.97 16.76 13.15
CA THR A 2 -32.22 16.02 12.88
C THR A 2 -32.07 14.93 11.82
N GLU A 3 -31.32 15.17 10.74
CA GLU A 3 -30.99 14.13 9.73
C GLU A 3 -30.05 13.04 10.27
N MET A 4 -29.02 13.37 11.06
CA MET A 4 -28.19 12.38 11.76
C MET A 4 -29.02 11.44 12.66
N VAL A 5 -30.16 11.91 13.18
CA VAL A 5 -31.09 11.12 13.98
C VAL A 5 -31.98 10.23 13.11
N GLU A 6 -32.35 10.70 11.90
CA GLU A 6 -33.11 9.91 10.91
C GLU A 6 -32.24 8.84 10.24
N ASP A 7 -30.98 9.15 9.90
CA ASP A 7 -29.99 8.19 9.43
C ASP A 7 -29.63 7.18 10.54
N ARG A 8 -29.51 7.63 11.81
CA ARG A 8 -29.41 6.72 12.97
C ARG A 8 -30.60 5.75 13.05
N ARG A 9 -31.78 6.08 12.54
CA ARG A 9 -32.95 5.17 12.54
C ARG A 9 -32.94 4.20 11.36
N MET A 10 -32.48 4.62 10.18
CA MET A 10 -32.31 3.72 9.03
C MET A 10 -31.31 2.59 9.34
N PHE A 11 -30.16 2.94 9.94
CA PHE A 11 -29.10 1.97 10.26
C PHE A 11 -29.32 1.17 11.56
N ARG A 12 -30.26 1.56 12.44
CA ARG A 12 -30.58 0.83 13.71
C ARG A 12 -31.65 -0.26 13.57
N SER A 13 -32.23 -0.48 12.38
CA SER A 13 -33.39 -1.40 12.24
C SER A 13 -33.07 -2.90 12.40
N THR A 14 -31.82 -3.27 12.71
CA THR A 14 -31.34 -4.65 12.87
C THR A 14 -30.77 -4.94 14.27
N SER A 15 -31.45 -4.58 15.35
CA SER A 15 -31.33 -5.31 16.62
C SER A 15 -32.45 -4.93 17.60
N HIS A 16 -33.10 -5.94 18.18
CA HIS A 16 -33.98 -5.79 19.33
C HIS A 16 -33.45 -6.71 20.42
N ASN A 17 -33.17 -6.17 21.61
CA ASN A 17 -33.06 -6.98 22.83
C ASN A 17 -33.75 -6.28 24.03
N PRO A 18 -34.38 -7.04 24.96
CA PRO A 18 -35.17 -6.50 26.07
C PRO A 18 -34.36 -6.33 27.38
N PRO A 19 -34.90 -5.64 28.42
CA PRO A 19 -34.14 -5.22 29.58
C PRO A 19 -34.23 -6.19 30.78
N GLY A 20 -33.16 -6.26 31.58
CA GLY A 20 -33.12 -6.96 32.87
C GLY A 20 -31.99 -6.47 33.78
N LEU A 21 -32.32 -6.25 35.07
CA LEU A 21 -31.56 -5.62 36.15
C LEU A 21 -30.68 -6.60 36.96
N GLY A 22 -29.61 -6.12 37.62
CA GLY A 22 -29.18 -6.66 38.92
C GLY A 22 -27.68 -6.68 39.27
N GLU A 23 -27.28 -5.73 40.14
CA GLU A 23 -26.26 -5.71 41.22
C GLU A 23 -24.80 -6.21 41.05
N ALA A 24 -23.89 -5.40 41.63
CA ALA A 24 -22.45 -5.42 41.50
C ALA A 24 -21.70 -6.31 42.51
N SER A 25 -20.61 -6.94 42.05
CA SER A 25 -19.44 -7.40 42.81
C SER A 25 -18.25 -7.54 41.84
N PRO A 26 -16.98 -7.56 42.30
CA PRO A 26 -15.84 -7.13 41.49
C PRO A 26 -15.42 -8.23 40.51
N HIS A 27 -15.83 -8.07 39.26
CA HIS A 27 -15.53 -8.98 38.16
C HIS A 27 -14.45 -8.40 37.22
N PRO A 28 -13.80 -9.23 36.38
CA PRO A 28 -12.96 -8.79 35.26
C PRO A 28 -13.70 -7.78 34.38
N ALA A 29 -12.97 -7.06 33.53
CA ALA A 29 -13.53 -5.98 32.70
C ALA A 29 -14.87 -6.43 32.05
N PRO A 30 -15.94 -5.60 32.09
CA PRO A 30 -17.34 -6.03 31.92
C PRO A 30 -17.68 -6.77 30.61
N TRP A 31 -16.80 -6.77 29.63
CA TRP A 31 -16.98 -7.32 28.28
C TRP A 31 -16.47 -8.76 28.14
N ALA A 32 -15.92 -9.38 29.19
CA ALA A 32 -15.44 -10.77 29.13
C ALA A 32 -16.55 -11.82 28.92
N GLU A 33 -17.83 -11.43 29.01
CA GLU A 33 -19.02 -12.28 28.84
C GLU A 33 -19.97 -11.78 27.72
N SER A 34 -19.56 -10.83 26.86
CA SER A 34 -20.45 -10.23 25.87
C SER A 34 -20.53 -11.02 24.54
N GLU A 35 -21.73 -11.16 23.99
CA GLU A 35 -21.94 -11.82 22.69
C GLU A 35 -21.35 -10.95 21.55
N ALA A 36 -20.96 -11.50 20.41
CA ALA A 36 -20.35 -10.71 19.33
C ALA A 36 -21.25 -9.59 18.79
N SER A 37 -22.57 -9.66 19.02
CA SER A 37 -23.54 -8.59 18.72
C SER A 37 -23.37 -7.34 19.58
N ASP A 38 -22.75 -7.47 20.76
CA ASP A 38 -22.50 -6.36 21.68
C ASP A 38 -21.17 -5.64 21.39
N TRP A 39 -20.33 -6.23 20.53
CA TRP A 39 -19.09 -5.61 20.09
C TRP A 39 -19.36 -4.60 18.99
N PRO A 40 -18.89 -3.35 19.12
CA PRO A 40 -19.11 -2.35 18.10
C PRO A 40 -18.54 -2.80 16.74
N PRO A 41 -19.26 -2.58 15.61
CA PRO A 41 -18.88 -3.08 14.28
C PRO A 41 -17.45 -2.71 13.82
N TYR A 42 -16.86 -1.71 14.46
CA TYR A 42 -15.55 -1.16 14.14
C TYR A 42 -14.39 -1.74 14.96
N VAL A 43 -14.65 -2.43 16.08
CA VAL A 43 -13.63 -3.23 16.77
C VAL A 43 -13.14 -4.37 15.87
N ARG A 44 -14.05 -4.92 15.06
CA ARG A 44 -13.81 -5.86 13.96
C ARG A 44 -12.70 -5.44 13.01
N PHE A 45 -12.70 -4.17 12.63
CA PHE A 45 -11.81 -3.65 11.61
C PHE A 45 -10.47 -3.16 12.17
N LEU A 46 -10.51 -2.53 13.36
CA LEU A 46 -9.35 -1.88 13.96
C LEU A 46 -8.57 -2.82 14.88
N GLY A 47 -9.26 -3.54 15.78
CA GLY A 47 -8.61 -4.41 16.78
C GLY A 47 -7.77 -5.54 16.19
N ARG A 48 -8.08 -5.98 14.96
CA ARG A 48 -7.35 -7.07 14.28
C ARG A 48 -6.07 -6.60 13.58
N ARG A 49 -6.01 -5.34 13.11
CA ARG A 49 -4.85 -4.81 12.37
C ARG A 49 -3.80 -4.12 13.26
N GLY A 50 -4.12 -3.84 14.53
CA GLY A 50 -3.19 -3.29 15.53
C GLY A 50 -2.22 -4.30 16.15
N ARG A 51 -2.44 -5.61 15.99
CA ARG A 51 -1.48 -6.63 16.43
C ARG A 51 -0.34 -6.71 15.43
N SER A 52 0.84 -6.20 15.80
CA SER A 52 2.08 -6.54 15.11
C SER A 52 2.20 -8.07 15.05
N PRO A 53 2.36 -8.69 13.85
CA PRO A 53 2.26 -10.14 13.73
C PRO A 53 3.43 -10.78 14.48
N ARG A 54 3.15 -11.39 15.64
CA ARG A 54 4.00 -12.44 16.19
C ARG A 54 3.81 -13.68 15.32
N GLY A 55 4.51 -13.68 14.18
CA GLY A 55 4.61 -14.83 13.28
C GLY A 55 3.34 -15.13 12.48
N GLY A 56 3.47 -15.13 11.15
CA GLY A 56 2.62 -15.93 10.28
C GLY A 56 1.13 -15.60 10.28
N ALA A 57 0.76 -14.38 9.87
CA ALA A 57 -0.54 -14.14 9.26
C ALA A 57 -0.34 -13.10 8.16
N GLU A 58 -0.50 -13.53 6.91
CA GLU A 58 -0.34 -12.74 5.70
C GLU A 58 -1.33 -11.56 5.70
N SER A 59 -0.83 -10.38 6.05
CA SER A 59 -1.41 -9.16 5.50
C SER A 59 -1.14 -9.22 4.00
N ARG A 60 -2.16 -9.61 3.20
CA ARG A 60 -2.08 -9.50 1.74
C ARG A 60 -1.56 -8.10 1.40
N PRO A 61 -0.49 -7.98 0.60
CA PRO A 61 0.01 -6.68 0.19
C PRO A 61 -1.16 -5.89 -0.42
N VAL A 62 -1.18 -4.58 -0.14
CA VAL A 62 -2.02 -3.59 -0.80
C VAL A 62 -2.25 -4.04 -2.24
N GLY A 63 -3.53 -4.15 -2.61
CA GLY A 63 -4.03 -4.85 -3.79
C GLY A 63 -3.05 -4.89 -4.95
N SER A 64 -2.90 -6.09 -5.54
CA SER A 64 -2.31 -6.21 -6.86
C SER A 64 -2.96 -5.16 -7.75
N LEU A 65 -2.24 -4.08 -8.07
CA LEU A 65 -2.50 -3.35 -9.30
C LEU A 65 -2.38 -4.43 -10.36
N THR A 66 -3.53 -4.94 -10.79
CA THR A 66 -3.60 -6.04 -11.74
C THR A 66 -2.75 -5.64 -12.94
N ALA A 67 -2.01 -6.61 -13.47
CA ALA A 67 -1.09 -6.46 -14.59
C ALA A 67 -1.70 -5.81 -15.86
N SER A 68 -3.01 -5.53 -15.87
CA SER A 68 -3.72 -4.83 -16.92
C SER A 68 -3.22 -3.38 -17.18
N GLY A 69 -2.60 -2.72 -16.18
CA GLY A 69 -2.03 -1.38 -16.37
C GLY A 69 -0.65 -1.32 -17.03
N MET A 70 0.05 -2.45 -17.19
CA MET A 70 1.42 -2.50 -17.76
C MET A 70 1.46 -2.92 -19.23
N GLU A 71 0.36 -3.37 -19.83
CA GLU A 71 0.37 -3.92 -21.19
C GLU A 71 0.22 -2.89 -22.33
N ALA A 72 -0.08 -1.62 -22.03
CA ALA A 72 -0.45 -0.66 -23.07
C ALA A 72 0.71 0.11 -23.74
N ALA A 73 1.98 -0.19 -23.45
CA ALA A 73 3.11 0.58 -24.00
C ALA A 73 4.07 -0.20 -24.94
N VAL A 74 3.85 -1.50 -25.19
CA VAL A 74 4.69 -2.28 -26.14
C VAL A 74 3.86 -3.29 -26.93
N ALA A 75 2.77 -2.84 -27.57
CA ALA A 75 2.01 -3.68 -28.50
C ALA A 75 2.45 -3.39 -29.94
N GLY A 76 3.28 -4.27 -30.50
CA GLY A 76 3.81 -4.10 -31.84
C GLY A 76 4.35 -5.33 -32.54
N THR A 77 3.99 -6.57 -32.17
CA THR A 77 4.00 -7.72 -33.12
C THR A 77 3.20 -8.91 -32.57
N THR A 78 2.22 -9.37 -33.33
CA THR A 78 1.36 -10.53 -33.05
C THR A 78 2.03 -11.86 -33.41
N VAL A 79 1.94 -12.88 -32.55
CA VAL A 79 2.08 -14.31 -32.88
C VAL A 79 1.09 -15.13 -32.01
N PRO A 80 0.42 -16.19 -32.52
CA PRO A 80 -0.79 -16.72 -31.92
C PRO A 80 -0.59 -17.87 -30.90
N GLY A 81 -1.54 -17.91 -29.97
CA GLY A 81 -2.02 -18.99 -29.07
C GLY A 81 -1.31 -20.35 -28.95
N GLY A 82 -1.15 -20.79 -27.71
CA GLY A 82 -0.85 -22.16 -27.30
C GLY A 82 -1.20 -22.37 -25.82
N ALA A 83 -1.81 -23.50 -25.51
CA ALA A 83 -2.56 -23.82 -24.30
C ALA A 83 -1.70 -24.08 -23.05
N ASP A 84 -2.36 -23.98 -21.90
CA ASP A 84 -1.93 -24.52 -20.60
C ASP A 84 -1.63 -26.02 -20.70
N ASP A 85 -0.40 -26.42 -20.43
CA ASP A 85 -0.04 -27.80 -20.09
C ASP A 85 1.14 -27.77 -19.10
N ASP A 86 0.88 -28.24 -17.88
CA ASP A 86 1.89 -28.61 -16.86
C ASP A 86 2.64 -29.87 -17.35
N ASP A 87 3.53 -29.70 -18.33
CA ASP A 87 4.41 -30.76 -18.79
C ASP A 87 5.64 -30.86 -17.87
N ILE A 88 5.78 -32.00 -17.18
CA ILE A 88 6.96 -32.34 -16.38
C ILE A 88 8.16 -32.48 -17.34
N VAL A 89 8.97 -31.42 -17.44
CA VAL A 89 10.20 -31.42 -18.23
C VAL A 89 11.22 -32.38 -17.58
N PRO A 90 11.78 -33.37 -18.31
CA PRO A 90 12.74 -34.31 -17.75
C PRO A 90 14.01 -33.59 -17.25
N THR A 91 14.50 -33.95 -16.06
CA THR A 91 15.61 -33.29 -15.35
C THR A 91 16.88 -33.10 -16.20
N GLY A 92 17.17 -34.02 -17.13
CA GLY A 92 18.30 -33.88 -18.06
C GLY A 92 18.17 -32.68 -19.02
N ARG A 93 16.95 -32.38 -19.48
CA ARG A 93 16.66 -31.24 -20.36
C ARG A 93 16.73 -29.91 -19.61
N ILE A 94 16.46 -29.90 -18.30
CA ILE A 94 16.61 -28.71 -17.45
C ILE A 94 18.10 -28.35 -17.31
N LEU A 95 18.96 -29.34 -17.04
CA LEU A 95 20.41 -29.13 -16.92
C LEU A 95 21.05 -28.65 -18.23
N GLU A 96 20.58 -29.13 -19.38
CA GLU A 96 21.03 -28.65 -20.70
C GLU A 96 20.66 -27.18 -20.92
N VAL A 97 19.42 -26.79 -20.63
CA VAL A 97 18.94 -25.40 -20.76
C VAL A 97 19.64 -24.46 -19.76
N GLU A 98 19.96 -24.94 -18.55
CA GLU A 98 20.79 -24.21 -17.59
C GLU A 98 22.21 -23.97 -18.10
N ALA A 99 22.82 -24.98 -18.74
CA ALA A 99 24.14 -24.84 -19.33
C ALA A 99 24.13 -23.84 -20.49
N GLU A 100 23.11 -23.88 -21.35
CA GLU A 100 22.91 -22.91 -22.45
C GLU A 100 22.76 -21.47 -21.94
N ALA A 101 21.99 -21.26 -20.87
CA ALA A 101 21.85 -19.93 -20.27
C ALA A 101 23.18 -19.42 -19.68
N ALA A 102 23.98 -20.30 -19.09
CA ALA A 102 25.29 -19.96 -18.54
C ALA A 102 26.28 -19.49 -19.62
N GLU A 103 26.09 -19.87 -20.90
CA GLU A 103 26.90 -19.37 -22.02
C GLU A 103 26.75 -17.86 -22.25
N LEU A 104 25.69 -17.23 -21.73
CA LEU A 104 25.52 -15.77 -21.80
C LEU A 104 26.45 -15.00 -20.86
N LEU A 105 26.99 -15.64 -19.83
CA LEU A 105 27.75 -14.98 -18.76
C LEU A 105 28.96 -14.16 -19.27
N PRO A 106 29.82 -14.69 -20.17
CA PRO A 106 30.97 -13.94 -20.68
C PRO A 106 30.57 -12.68 -21.44
N PHE A 107 29.36 -12.65 -22.01
CA PHE A 107 28.85 -11.51 -22.75
C PHE A 107 28.19 -10.46 -21.86
N LEU A 108 27.77 -10.81 -20.64
CA LEU A 108 27.25 -9.87 -19.63
C LEU A 108 28.36 -9.27 -18.76
N ALA A 109 29.51 -9.94 -18.68
CA ALA A 109 30.62 -9.54 -17.81
C ALA A 109 31.11 -8.11 -18.09
N SER A 110 31.60 -7.44 -17.04
CA SER A 110 32.23 -6.13 -17.14
C SER A 110 33.46 -6.19 -18.08
N GLY A 111 33.50 -5.31 -19.07
CA GLY A 111 34.56 -5.26 -20.09
C GLY A 111 34.29 -6.06 -21.36
N ALA A 112 33.16 -6.77 -21.46
CA ALA A 112 32.71 -7.33 -22.72
C ALA A 112 32.39 -6.22 -23.75
N ARG A 113 32.40 -6.56 -25.04
CA ARG A 113 32.09 -5.58 -26.09
C ARG A 113 30.63 -5.10 -25.93
N ALA A 114 30.42 -3.79 -26.03
CA ALA A 114 29.12 -3.17 -25.80
C ALA A 114 28.00 -3.69 -26.71
N ASP A 115 28.31 -4.07 -27.95
CA ASP A 115 27.35 -4.68 -28.88
C ASP A 115 26.90 -6.06 -28.41
N LEU A 116 27.85 -6.90 -27.98
CA LEU A 116 27.55 -8.23 -27.43
C LEU A 116 26.85 -8.15 -26.08
N GLN A 117 27.22 -7.20 -25.22
CA GLN A 117 26.53 -6.93 -23.95
C GLN A 117 25.07 -6.51 -24.19
N ALA A 118 24.81 -5.66 -25.19
CA ALA A 118 23.46 -5.24 -25.52
C ALA A 118 22.61 -6.43 -25.98
N THR A 119 23.13 -7.27 -26.89
CA THR A 119 22.43 -8.48 -27.34
C THR A 119 22.19 -9.46 -26.19
N ALA A 120 23.20 -9.69 -25.33
CA ALA A 120 23.05 -10.55 -24.16
C ALA A 120 22.00 -10.01 -23.18
N ALA A 121 22.02 -8.71 -22.89
CA ALA A 121 21.03 -8.05 -22.04
C ALA A 121 19.60 -8.16 -22.61
N GLN A 122 19.44 -8.05 -23.93
CA GLN A 122 18.15 -8.26 -24.61
C GLN A 122 17.65 -9.69 -24.46
N HIS A 123 18.53 -10.69 -24.60
CA HIS A 123 18.17 -12.08 -24.35
C HIS A 123 17.78 -12.32 -22.88
N MET A 124 18.51 -11.73 -21.93
CA MET A 124 18.14 -11.78 -20.51
C MET A 124 16.78 -11.14 -20.27
N LEU A 125 16.51 -9.97 -20.86
CA LEU A 125 15.20 -9.32 -20.77
C LEU A 125 14.09 -10.23 -21.29
N ALA A 126 14.28 -10.85 -22.46
CA ALA A 126 13.31 -11.79 -23.02
C ALA A 126 13.07 -13.00 -22.10
N LEU A 127 14.13 -13.57 -21.51
CA LEU A 127 14.02 -14.69 -20.56
C LEU A 127 13.20 -14.31 -19.33
N THR A 128 13.52 -13.15 -18.71
CA THR A 128 12.85 -12.68 -17.49
C THR A 128 11.38 -12.31 -17.68
N GLY A 129 10.95 -12.08 -18.92
CA GLY A 129 9.56 -11.82 -19.28
C GLY A 129 8.64 -13.02 -19.03
N SER A 130 9.17 -14.23 -18.88
CA SER A 130 8.40 -15.47 -18.66
C SER A 130 8.67 -16.07 -17.28
N ARG A 131 7.66 -16.73 -16.68
CA ARG A 131 7.83 -17.47 -15.41
C ARG A 131 8.87 -18.60 -15.53
N PRO A 132 8.89 -19.43 -16.60
CA PRO A 132 9.93 -20.45 -16.75
C PRO A 132 11.34 -19.88 -16.86
N GLY A 133 11.52 -18.77 -17.59
CA GLY A 133 12.83 -18.12 -17.71
C GLY A 133 13.33 -17.53 -16.39
N ARG A 134 12.43 -16.97 -15.55
CA ARG A 134 12.78 -16.56 -14.18
C ARG A 134 13.17 -17.75 -13.29
N ALA A 135 12.42 -18.84 -13.36
CA ALA A 135 12.74 -20.06 -12.62
C ALA A 135 14.12 -20.63 -13.00
N LEU A 136 14.46 -20.63 -14.31
CA LEU A 136 15.78 -21.01 -14.81
C LEU A 136 16.90 -20.16 -14.20
N LEU A 137 16.69 -18.84 -14.09
CA LEU A 137 17.69 -17.92 -13.56
C LEU A 137 17.87 -18.00 -12.04
N ALA A 138 16.90 -18.57 -11.31
CA ALA A 138 16.99 -18.71 -9.86
C ALA A 138 18.21 -19.55 -9.42
N GLY A 139 18.61 -20.54 -10.22
CA GLY A 139 19.80 -21.36 -9.99
C GLY A 139 21.12 -20.73 -10.46
N GLN A 140 21.07 -19.58 -11.13
CA GLN A 140 22.19 -19.02 -11.90
C GLN A 140 22.78 -17.77 -11.23
N ALA A 141 23.34 -17.91 -10.03
CA ALA A 141 23.84 -16.80 -9.22
C ALA A 141 24.82 -15.87 -9.97
N ALA A 142 25.69 -16.43 -10.82
CA ALA A 142 26.64 -15.65 -11.61
C ALA A 142 25.93 -14.76 -12.65
N LEU A 143 24.88 -15.26 -13.32
CA LEU A 143 24.09 -14.48 -14.27
C LEU A 143 23.28 -13.40 -13.57
N LEU A 144 22.65 -13.73 -12.43
CA LEU A 144 21.91 -12.77 -11.61
C LEU A 144 22.81 -11.60 -11.19
N ARG A 145 24.01 -11.90 -10.69
CA ARG A 145 24.99 -10.90 -10.31
C ARG A 145 25.48 -10.07 -11.51
N ALA A 146 25.84 -10.72 -12.62
CA ALA A 146 26.30 -10.01 -13.81
C ALA A 146 25.23 -9.05 -14.35
N LEU A 147 23.96 -9.48 -14.37
CA LEU A 147 22.83 -8.64 -14.76
C LEU A 147 22.62 -7.46 -13.80
N ALA A 148 22.70 -7.69 -12.49
CA ALA A 148 22.60 -6.67 -11.46
C ALA A 148 23.71 -5.61 -11.55
N GLU A 149 24.95 -6.05 -11.81
CA GLU A 149 26.09 -5.15 -12.04
C GLU A 149 25.90 -4.34 -13.33
N LEU A 150 25.43 -4.97 -14.41
CA LEU A 150 25.16 -4.33 -15.70
C LEU A 150 24.04 -3.30 -15.62
N ALA A 151 22.96 -3.58 -14.89
CA ALA A 151 21.85 -2.65 -14.64
C ALA A 151 22.29 -1.35 -13.94
N ALA A 152 23.39 -1.41 -13.19
CA ALA A 152 23.98 -0.26 -12.50
C ALA A 152 25.23 0.29 -13.21
N ALA A 153 25.59 -0.20 -14.39
CA ALA A 153 26.78 0.21 -15.14
C ALA A 153 26.52 1.48 -15.99
N PRO A 154 27.49 2.40 -16.12
CA PRO A 154 27.34 3.62 -16.92
C PRO A 154 26.94 3.36 -18.39
N ALA A 155 26.24 4.33 -18.96
CA ALA A 155 25.53 4.33 -20.24
C ALA A 155 26.32 3.82 -21.49
N PRO A 156 25.65 3.34 -22.58
CA PRO A 156 24.32 3.82 -22.98
C PRO A 156 23.17 2.85 -23.32
N ALA A 157 23.37 1.57 -23.61
CA ALA A 157 22.28 0.68 -24.05
C ALA A 157 22.04 -0.57 -23.17
N PRO A 158 23.07 -1.39 -22.85
CA PRO A 158 22.83 -2.67 -22.17
C PRO A 158 22.26 -2.50 -20.75
N ALA A 159 22.57 -1.39 -20.08
CA ALA A 159 22.07 -1.09 -18.74
C ALA A 159 20.55 -0.89 -18.69
N CYS A 160 19.92 -0.39 -19.77
CA CYS A 160 18.48 -0.22 -19.87
C CYS A 160 17.76 -1.58 -19.83
N ASP A 161 18.15 -2.49 -20.73
CA ASP A 161 17.54 -3.83 -20.82
C ASP A 161 17.87 -4.66 -19.57
N ALA A 162 19.06 -4.50 -19.01
CA ALA A 162 19.44 -5.12 -17.75
C ALA A 162 18.60 -4.60 -16.56
N ALA A 163 18.35 -3.30 -16.48
CA ALA A 163 17.51 -2.71 -15.43
C ALA A 163 16.06 -3.21 -15.53
N ARG A 164 15.50 -3.30 -16.74
CA ARG A 164 14.15 -3.87 -16.97
C ARG A 164 14.09 -5.35 -16.65
N ALA A 165 15.12 -6.11 -17.03
CA ALA A 165 15.22 -7.53 -16.67
C ALA A 165 15.28 -7.71 -15.15
N LEU A 166 15.99 -6.82 -14.45
CA LEU A 166 16.05 -6.81 -13.00
C LEU A 166 14.69 -6.47 -12.35
N VAL A 167 13.91 -5.54 -12.92
CA VAL A 167 12.54 -5.26 -12.47
C VAL A 167 11.67 -6.52 -12.57
N ASN A 168 11.76 -7.26 -13.68
CA ASN A 168 11.04 -8.53 -13.87
C ASN A 168 11.45 -9.61 -12.86
N LEU A 169 12.76 -9.75 -12.60
CA LEU A 169 13.27 -10.68 -11.59
C LEU A 169 12.78 -10.30 -10.19
N ALA A 170 12.88 -9.02 -9.83
CA ALA A 170 12.41 -8.50 -8.55
C ALA A 170 10.88 -8.64 -8.38
N ALA A 171 10.11 -8.69 -9.46
CA ALA A 171 8.67 -8.89 -9.41
C ALA A 171 8.27 -10.32 -8.98
N ASP A 172 9.19 -11.29 -9.00
CA ASP A 172 8.95 -12.68 -8.59
C ASP A 172 9.51 -12.94 -7.19
N PRO A 173 8.66 -13.18 -6.17
CA PRO A 173 9.11 -13.39 -4.79
C PRO A 173 10.12 -14.54 -4.62
N HIS A 174 10.04 -15.58 -5.46
CA HIS A 174 10.97 -16.72 -5.40
C HIS A 174 12.41 -16.36 -5.75
N LEU A 175 12.62 -15.22 -6.40
CA LEU A 175 13.93 -14.74 -6.80
C LEU A 175 14.55 -13.74 -5.83
N HIS A 176 13.82 -13.26 -4.82
CA HIS A 176 14.34 -12.27 -3.89
C HIS A 176 15.55 -12.79 -3.11
N GLU A 177 15.43 -13.98 -2.53
CA GLU A 177 16.54 -14.64 -1.83
C GLU A 177 17.72 -14.97 -2.76
N PRO A 178 17.53 -15.64 -3.93
CA PRO A 178 18.61 -15.85 -4.89
C PRO A 178 19.31 -14.57 -5.34
N LEU A 179 18.59 -13.48 -5.61
CA LEU A 179 19.16 -12.20 -6.01
C LEU A 179 20.05 -11.60 -4.92
N LEU A 180 19.54 -11.55 -3.68
CA LEU A 180 20.29 -10.98 -2.56
C LEU A 180 21.46 -11.87 -2.13
N ALA A 181 21.34 -13.19 -2.28
CA ALA A 181 22.44 -14.12 -2.04
C ALA A 181 23.54 -13.99 -3.10
N ALA A 182 23.17 -13.84 -4.38
CA ALA A 182 24.10 -13.61 -5.47
C ALA A 182 24.83 -12.26 -5.35
N ASP A 183 24.12 -11.24 -4.87
CA ASP A 183 24.65 -9.88 -4.75
C ASP A 183 24.08 -9.11 -3.54
N PRO A 184 24.70 -9.25 -2.36
CA PRO A 184 24.27 -8.54 -1.16
C PRO A 184 24.35 -7.01 -1.26
N GLY A 185 25.17 -6.49 -2.19
CA GLY A 185 25.32 -5.05 -2.42
C GLY A 185 24.23 -4.45 -3.32
N LEU A 186 23.31 -5.29 -3.84
CA LEU A 186 22.27 -4.87 -4.77
C LEU A 186 21.37 -3.74 -4.22
N PRO A 187 20.82 -3.82 -2.99
CA PRO A 187 19.95 -2.77 -2.46
C PRO A 187 20.64 -1.39 -2.41
N ALA A 188 21.88 -1.35 -1.94
CA ALA A 188 22.66 -0.11 -1.85
C ALA A 188 22.93 0.50 -3.23
N ARG A 189 23.28 -0.33 -4.23
CA ARG A 189 23.50 0.17 -5.59
C ARG A 189 22.21 0.67 -6.23
N LEU A 190 21.11 -0.07 -6.11
CA LEU A 190 19.82 0.38 -6.65
C LEU A 190 19.35 1.67 -6.01
N LEU A 191 19.51 1.81 -4.69
CA LEU A 191 19.14 3.04 -3.99
C LEU A 191 19.98 4.23 -4.44
N GLY A 192 21.29 4.01 -4.63
CA GLY A 192 22.18 5.00 -5.24
C GLY A 192 21.74 5.43 -6.64
N ARG A 193 21.27 4.49 -7.48
CA ARG A 193 20.76 4.78 -8.83
C ARG A 193 19.39 5.46 -8.84
N ALA A 194 18.48 5.04 -7.97
CA ALA A 194 17.14 5.62 -7.85
C ALA A 194 17.20 7.08 -7.36
N LEU A 195 18.17 7.41 -6.51
CA LEU A 195 18.33 8.75 -5.93
C LEU A 195 19.34 9.64 -6.67
N ASP A 196 19.91 9.17 -7.79
CA ASP A 196 20.79 9.98 -8.65
C ASP A 196 19.93 10.80 -9.64
N PRO A 197 19.94 12.15 -9.54
CA PRO A 197 19.15 13.03 -10.43
C PRO A 197 19.50 12.92 -11.92
N GLN A 198 20.67 12.36 -12.24
CA GLN A 198 21.17 12.25 -13.61
C GLN A 198 21.07 10.83 -14.17
N TRP A 199 20.67 9.85 -13.35
CA TRP A 199 20.60 8.47 -13.78
C TRP A 199 19.38 8.23 -14.70
N PRO A 200 19.57 7.80 -15.96
CA PRO A 200 18.45 7.69 -16.91
C PRO A 200 17.41 6.62 -16.53
N TRP A 201 17.83 5.58 -15.79
CA TRP A 201 17.00 4.42 -15.43
C TRP A 201 16.67 4.41 -13.93
N ALA A 202 16.50 5.60 -13.35
CA ALA A 202 16.25 5.73 -11.92
C ALA A 202 14.86 5.18 -11.54
N ASP A 203 13.90 5.23 -12.48
CA ASP A 203 12.56 4.67 -12.27
C ASP A 203 12.60 3.14 -12.24
N GLU A 204 13.38 2.48 -13.11
CA GLU A 204 13.59 1.03 -13.05
C GLU A 204 14.29 0.60 -11.75
N ALA A 205 15.27 1.38 -11.27
CA ALA A 205 15.91 1.10 -9.99
C ALA A 205 14.92 1.24 -8.82
N ALA A 206 14.07 2.27 -8.83
CA ALA A 206 13.01 2.46 -7.85
C ALA A 206 11.96 1.32 -7.92
N ALA A 207 11.58 0.89 -9.12
CA ALA A 207 10.64 -0.21 -9.33
C ALA A 207 11.21 -1.55 -8.83
N ALA A 208 12.48 -1.85 -9.10
CA ALA A 208 13.14 -3.04 -8.59
C ALA A 208 13.19 -3.05 -7.05
N LEU A 209 13.51 -1.91 -6.42
CA LEU A 209 13.46 -1.77 -4.95
C LEU A 209 12.04 -1.91 -4.40
N ALA A 210 11.04 -1.31 -5.05
CA ALA A 210 9.64 -1.43 -4.66
C ALA A 210 9.15 -2.88 -4.75
N ASN A 211 9.63 -3.65 -5.73
CA ASN A 211 9.29 -5.06 -5.86
C ASN A 211 10.02 -5.94 -4.84
N LEU A 212 11.33 -5.74 -4.64
CA LEU A 212 12.11 -6.46 -3.62
C LEU A 212 11.55 -6.22 -2.23
N SER A 213 11.22 -4.97 -1.88
CA SER A 213 10.76 -4.60 -0.53
C SER A 213 9.35 -5.09 -0.16
N ARG A 214 8.65 -5.84 -1.02
CA ARG A 214 7.33 -6.40 -0.70
C ARG A 214 7.40 -7.44 0.42
N GLU A 215 8.48 -8.21 0.46
CA GLU A 215 8.66 -9.28 1.44
C GLU A 215 9.49 -8.84 2.65
N PRO A 216 9.20 -9.35 3.87
CA PRO A 216 9.82 -8.85 5.10
C PRO A 216 11.36 -8.91 5.12
N ALA A 217 11.96 -10.00 4.65
CA ALA A 217 13.41 -10.19 4.70
C ALA A 217 14.17 -9.29 3.71
N PRO A 218 13.80 -9.23 2.42
CA PRO A 218 14.35 -8.24 1.49
C PRO A 218 14.09 -6.78 1.90
N CYS A 219 12.90 -6.48 2.45
CA CYS A 219 12.60 -5.15 2.98
C CYS A 219 13.56 -4.75 4.12
N ALA A 220 13.87 -5.69 5.02
CA ALA A 220 14.87 -5.47 6.06
C ALA A 220 16.25 -5.18 5.47
N ALA A 221 16.67 -5.90 4.42
CA ALA A 221 17.94 -5.63 3.75
C ALA A 221 18.00 -4.22 3.12
N VAL A 222 16.89 -3.70 2.60
CA VAL A 222 16.80 -2.31 2.12
C VAL A 222 16.86 -1.32 3.29
N MET A 223 16.19 -1.62 4.41
CA MET A 223 16.24 -0.80 5.62
C MET A 223 17.65 -0.72 6.22
N ASP A 224 18.39 -1.82 6.25
CA ASP A 224 19.76 -1.85 6.76
C ASP A 224 20.67 -0.89 5.98
N VAL A 225 20.44 -0.75 4.67
CA VAL A 225 21.13 0.24 3.82
C VAL A 225 20.72 1.68 4.16
N LEU A 226 19.45 1.92 4.46
CA LEU A 226 18.95 3.25 4.83
C LEU A 226 19.46 3.70 6.21
N GLU A 227 19.65 2.76 7.12
CA GLU A 227 20.13 2.97 8.49
C GLU A 227 21.66 2.99 8.60
N ALA A 228 22.37 2.59 7.55
CA ALA A 228 23.82 2.66 7.49
C ALA A 228 24.29 4.10 7.77
N VAL A 229 25.19 4.24 8.76
CA VAL A 229 25.66 5.55 9.22
C VAL A 229 26.56 6.16 8.15
N GLU A 230 25.99 7.07 7.37
CA GLU A 230 26.70 7.87 6.39
C GLU A 230 26.80 9.34 6.85
N PRO A 231 27.92 10.04 6.60
CA PRO A 231 28.00 11.47 6.84
C PRO A 231 27.05 12.22 5.90
N GLY A 232 26.03 12.89 6.45
CA GLY A 232 25.13 13.74 5.69
C GLY A 232 23.66 13.59 6.08
N GLU A 233 22.80 13.92 5.14
CA GLU A 233 21.35 13.78 5.28
C GLU A 233 20.95 12.29 5.26
N PRO A 234 20.05 11.82 6.16
CA PRO A 234 19.59 10.44 6.18
C PRO A 234 19.07 9.99 4.81
N VAL A 235 19.36 8.76 4.40
CA VAL A 235 18.99 8.31 3.05
C VAL A 235 17.47 8.26 2.86
N LEU A 236 16.71 7.96 3.92
CA LEU A 236 15.25 8.03 3.89
C LEU A 236 14.72 9.46 3.68
N GLU A 237 15.39 10.47 4.23
CA GLU A 237 15.08 11.89 3.98
C GLU A 237 15.27 12.22 2.49
N ARG A 238 16.39 11.77 1.90
CA ARG A 238 16.68 11.94 0.47
C ARG A 238 15.65 11.26 -0.42
N LEU A 239 15.17 10.07 -0.01
CA LEU A 239 14.10 9.36 -0.71
C LEU A 239 12.80 10.17 -0.71
N VAL A 240 12.39 10.70 0.45
CA VAL A 240 11.19 11.56 0.53
C VAL A 240 11.39 12.84 -0.27
N HIS A 241 12.57 13.46 -0.19
CA HIS A 241 12.89 14.65 -0.98
C HIS A 241 12.76 14.38 -2.49
N ALA A 242 13.31 13.26 -2.99
CA ALA A 242 13.18 12.86 -4.39
C ALA A 242 11.72 12.59 -4.79
N LEU A 243 10.95 11.95 -3.91
CA LEU A 243 9.52 11.67 -4.12
C LEU A 243 8.67 12.95 -4.20
N CYS A 244 8.99 13.95 -3.37
CA CYS A 244 8.21 15.18 -3.23
C CYS A 244 8.67 16.31 -4.17
N THR A 245 9.81 16.18 -4.85
CA THR A 245 10.36 17.23 -5.71
C THR A 245 9.96 17.00 -7.18
N PRO A 246 9.09 17.85 -7.76
CA PRO A 246 8.74 17.75 -9.18
C PRO A 246 10.00 17.92 -10.04
N GLY A 247 10.20 17.03 -11.01
CA GLY A 247 11.36 17.08 -11.89
C GLY A 247 12.70 16.80 -11.21
N TYR A 248 12.70 16.10 -10.06
CA TYR A 248 13.94 15.68 -9.37
C TYR A 248 14.94 15.00 -10.32
N ASN A 249 14.46 14.15 -11.22
CA ASN A 249 15.23 13.55 -12.30
C ASN A 249 14.53 13.86 -13.63
N ALA A 250 15.26 14.39 -14.60
CA ALA A 250 14.70 14.81 -15.89
C ALA A 250 14.36 13.65 -16.84
N SER A 251 14.89 12.46 -16.57
CA SER A 251 14.70 11.24 -17.37
C SER A 251 13.78 10.21 -16.70
N ALA A 252 13.51 10.36 -15.41
CA ALA A 252 12.74 9.40 -14.62
C ALA A 252 11.74 10.12 -13.69
N PRO A 253 10.44 9.81 -13.79
CA PRO A 253 9.46 10.46 -12.92
C PRO A 253 9.52 9.95 -11.47
N LEU A 254 10.09 8.77 -11.20
CA LEU A 254 10.25 8.19 -9.86
C LEU A 254 8.93 7.87 -9.15
N HIS A 255 7.94 7.36 -9.90
CA HIS A 255 6.62 7.02 -9.32
C HIS A 255 6.72 5.86 -8.33
N TYR A 256 7.64 4.92 -8.57
CA TYR A 256 7.82 3.72 -7.75
C TYR A 256 8.48 3.99 -6.38
N LEU A 257 8.98 5.20 -6.13
CA LEU A 257 9.38 5.62 -4.77
C LEU A 257 8.19 5.63 -3.80
N GLY A 258 6.96 5.86 -4.28
CA GLY A 258 5.75 5.80 -3.46
C GLY A 258 5.51 4.40 -2.89
N PRO A 259 5.34 3.37 -3.74
CA PRO A 259 5.23 1.99 -3.29
C PRO A 259 6.42 1.50 -2.46
N LEU A 260 7.66 1.91 -2.80
CA LEU A 260 8.83 1.62 -1.97
C LEU A 260 8.66 2.19 -0.55
N LEU A 261 8.29 3.47 -0.43
CA LEU A 261 8.06 4.11 0.87
C LEU A 261 6.92 3.43 1.64
N SER A 262 5.84 3.03 0.96
CA SER A 262 4.75 2.24 1.54
C SER A 262 5.27 0.95 2.16
N ASN A 263 6.09 0.18 1.44
CA ASN A 263 6.67 -1.06 1.95
C ASN A 263 7.59 -0.82 3.15
N LEU A 264 8.48 0.18 3.06
CA LEU A 264 9.41 0.52 4.15
C LEU A 264 8.65 0.96 5.41
N SER A 265 7.59 1.74 5.28
CA SER A 265 6.76 2.22 6.39
C SER A 265 5.99 1.13 7.15
N GLN A 266 5.97 -0.11 6.65
CA GLN A 266 5.50 -1.25 7.44
C GLN A 266 6.44 -1.54 8.64
N ARG A 267 7.69 -1.08 8.57
CA ARG A 267 8.71 -1.22 9.62
C ARG A 267 8.59 -0.08 10.64
N PRO A 268 8.65 -0.37 11.96
CA PRO A 268 8.57 0.65 13.00
C PRO A 268 9.64 1.75 12.90
N ALA A 269 10.86 1.40 12.47
CA ALA A 269 11.95 2.37 12.30
C ALA A 269 11.61 3.43 11.24
N ALA A 270 11.06 3.02 10.09
CA ALA A 270 10.62 3.94 9.06
C ALA A 270 9.47 4.84 9.55
N ARG A 271 8.47 4.29 10.25
CA ARG A 271 7.39 5.12 10.82
C ARG A 271 7.89 6.12 11.83
N THR A 272 8.83 5.72 12.69
CA THR A 272 9.45 6.61 13.67
C THR A 272 10.12 7.79 12.98
N PHE A 273 10.81 7.55 11.86
CA PHE A 273 11.41 8.60 11.06
C PHE A 273 10.36 9.51 10.39
N LEU A 274 9.32 8.92 9.80
CA LEU A 274 8.26 9.67 9.09
C LEU A 274 7.40 10.53 10.02
N LEU A 275 7.20 10.06 11.26
CA LEU A 275 6.38 10.70 12.29
C LEU A 275 7.20 11.53 13.29
N ASP A 276 8.45 11.84 12.97
CA ASP A 276 9.29 12.75 13.75
C ASP A 276 8.81 14.21 13.56
N PRO A 277 8.23 14.85 14.60
CA PRO A 277 7.67 16.19 14.46
C PRO A 277 8.71 17.26 14.08
N ASP A 278 9.97 17.06 14.47
CA ASP A 278 11.06 18.02 14.22
C ASP A 278 11.50 18.03 12.74
N ARG A 279 11.12 17.00 11.97
CA ARG A 279 11.49 16.83 10.55
C ARG A 279 10.40 17.20 9.56
N CYS A 280 9.16 17.27 10.03
CA CYS A 280 7.98 17.53 9.21
C CYS A 280 7.88 16.64 7.94
N VAL A 281 8.28 15.38 8.03
CA VAL A 281 8.37 14.49 6.85
C VAL A 281 6.98 14.12 6.34
N VAL A 282 6.08 13.69 7.24
CA VAL A 282 4.72 13.26 6.89
C VAL A 282 3.93 14.37 6.17
N GLN A 283 4.09 15.64 6.57
CA GLN A 283 3.41 16.78 5.97
C GLN A 283 3.76 16.94 4.48
N ARG A 284 5.02 16.66 4.09
CA ARG A 284 5.46 16.73 2.69
C ARG A 284 4.80 15.68 1.80
N LEU A 285 4.30 14.60 2.38
CA LEU A 285 3.62 13.52 1.65
C LEU A 285 2.15 13.87 1.36
N LEU A 286 1.52 14.71 2.19
CA LEU A 286 0.07 14.97 2.13
C LEU A 286 -0.40 15.50 0.77
N PRO A 287 0.26 16.46 0.09
CA PRO A 287 -0.18 16.92 -1.23
C PRO A 287 -0.16 15.81 -2.29
N LEU A 288 0.65 14.77 -2.10
CA LEU A 288 0.79 13.68 -3.07
C LEU A 288 -0.38 12.68 -3.02
N THR A 289 -1.32 12.79 -2.07
CA THR A 289 -2.57 12.00 -2.09
C THR A 289 -3.43 12.31 -3.31
N GLN A 290 -3.23 13.48 -3.92
CA GLN A 290 -3.93 13.94 -5.14
C GLN A 290 -2.99 14.13 -6.32
N TYR A 291 -1.82 13.49 -6.32
CA TYR A 291 -0.86 13.62 -7.42
C TYR A 291 -1.50 13.23 -8.77
N PRO A 292 -1.59 14.14 -9.75
CA PRO A 292 -2.48 13.96 -10.91
C PRO A 292 -2.02 12.84 -11.84
N ASP A 293 -0.71 12.73 -12.11
CA ASP A 293 -0.22 11.95 -13.25
C ASP A 293 0.00 10.46 -12.96
N SER A 294 -0.16 10.00 -11.71
CA SER A 294 0.19 8.63 -11.35
C SER A 294 -0.58 8.08 -10.16
N SER A 295 -1.43 7.09 -10.43
CA SER A 295 -2.08 6.26 -9.40
C SER A 295 -1.07 5.47 -8.59
N VAL A 296 0.05 5.04 -9.19
CA VAL A 296 1.14 4.34 -8.48
C VAL A 296 1.72 5.22 -7.38
N ARG A 297 2.00 6.51 -7.68
CA ARG A 297 2.49 7.46 -6.68
C ARG A 297 1.45 7.70 -5.58
N ARG A 298 0.20 8.01 -5.97
CA ARG A 298 -0.90 8.27 -5.01
C ARG A 298 -1.11 7.08 -4.09
N GLY A 299 -1.30 5.87 -4.64
CA GLY A 299 -1.52 4.65 -3.87
C GLY A 299 -0.34 4.30 -2.95
N GLY A 300 0.90 4.50 -3.41
CA GLY A 300 2.09 4.33 -2.57
C GLY A 300 2.13 5.31 -1.40
N VAL A 301 1.84 6.59 -1.65
CA VAL A 301 1.80 7.62 -0.60
C VAL A 301 0.67 7.36 0.40
N VAL A 302 -0.55 7.09 -0.07
CA VAL A 302 -1.68 6.75 0.80
C VAL A 302 -1.36 5.50 1.62
N GLY A 303 -0.69 4.51 1.03
CA GLY A 303 -0.22 3.32 1.74
C GLY A 303 0.77 3.64 2.85
N ALA A 304 1.73 4.53 2.60
CA ALA A 304 2.67 4.99 3.62
C ALA A 304 1.98 5.75 4.76
N LEU A 305 1.03 6.64 4.44
CA LEU A 305 0.22 7.37 5.43
C LEU A 305 -0.63 6.41 6.27
N ARG A 306 -1.31 5.45 5.62
CA ARG A 306 -2.07 4.39 6.29
C ARG A 306 -1.22 3.61 7.27
N ASN A 307 0.00 3.24 6.88
CA ASN A 307 0.92 2.53 7.75
C ASN A 307 1.34 3.39 8.95
N CYS A 308 1.57 4.68 8.75
CA CYS A 308 1.84 5.62 9.83
C CYS A 308 0.67 5.74 10.82
N CYS A 309 -0.58 5.66 10.36
CA CYS A 309 -1.77 5.70 11.20
C CYS A 309 -1.95 4.48 12.12
N PHE A 310 -1.11 3.44 12.04
CA PHE A 310 -1.07 2.40 13.09
C PHE A 310 -0.45 2.90 14.40
N GLU A 311 0.34 3.97 14.37
CA GLU A 311 0.96 4.54 15.57
C GLU A 311 -0.03 5.48 16.29
N HIS A 312 -1.00 4.90 17.01
CA HIS A 312 -2.10 5.65 17.64
C HIS A 312 -1.69 6.78 18.58
N ARG A 313 -0.51 6.70 19.18
CA ARG A 313 0.09 7.78 19.99
C ARG A 313 0.26 9.09 19.23
N HIS A 314 0.30 9.05 17.90
CA HIS A 314 0.43 10.21 17.04
C HIS A 314 -0.92 10.69 16.47
N HIS A 315 -2.06 10.03 16.74
CA HIS A 315 -3.35 10.40 16.13
C HIS A 315 -3.76 11.84 16.44
N GLU A 316 -3.64 12.27 17.69
CA GLU A 316 -3.98 13.65 18.09
C GLU A 316 -3.08 14.68 17.39
N TRP A 317 -1.80 14.36 17.18
CA TRP A 317 -0.87 15.21 16.46
C TRP A 317 -1.15 15.23 14.94
N LEU A 318 -1.39 14.06 14.35
CA LEU A 318 -1.71 13.90 12.93
C LEU A 318 -3.02 14.63 12.54
N LEU A 319 -4.02 14.56 13.40
CA LEU A 319 -5.31 15.26 13.23
C LEU A 319 -5.26 16.72 13.70
N GLY A 320 -4.23 17.10 14.46
CA GLY A 320 -4.03 18.44 14.97
C GLY A 320 -3.51 19.42 13.92
N VAL A 321 -3.51 20.70 14.26
CA VAL A 321 -3.20 21.83 13.34
C VAL A 321 -1.79 21.81 12.75
N GLU A 322 -0.86 21.03 13.32
CA GLU A 322 0.53 20.95 12.86
C GLU A 322 0.70 20.04 11.62
N VAL A 323 -0.19 19.05 11.47
CA VAL A 323 -0.17 18.11 10.33
C VAL A 323 -1.43 18.26 9.51
N ASP A 324 -2.59 18.37 10.16
CA ASP A 324 -3.91 18.51 9.56
C ASP A 324 -4.14 17.48 8.46
N ILE A 325 -3.96 16.19 8.79
CA ILE A 325 -3.99 15.10 7.80
C ILE A 325 -5.37 14.89 7.17
N LEU A 326 -6.44 15.17 7.92
CA LEU A 326 -7.79 14.74 7.57
C LEU A 326 -8.32 15.37 6.26
N PRO A 327 -8.16 16.69 6.00
CA PRO A 327 -8.51 17.28 4.71
C PRO A 327 -7.86 16.59 3.52
N PHE A 328 -6.57 16.22 3.61
CA PHE A 328 -5.85 15.54 2.53
C PHE A 328 -6.32 14.11 2.25
N LEU A 329 -6.96 13.47 3.24
CA LEU A 329 -7.57 12.15 3.09
C LEU A 329 -9.01 12.23 2.57
N LEU A 330 -9.76 13.27 2.96
CA LEU A 330 -11.14 13.48 2.56
C LEU A 330 -11.28 14.12 1.17
N LEU A 331 -10.37 15.03 0.78
CA LEU A 331 -10.47 15.75 -0.48
C LEU A 331 -10.45 14.84 -1.73
N PRO A 332 -9.63 13.77 -1.81
CA PRO A 332 -9.75 12.80 -2.89
C PRO A 332 -11.09 12.02 -2.90
N LEU A 333 -11.79 11.94 -1.76
CA LEU A 333 -13.08 11.27 -1.62
C LEU A 333 -14.28 12.19 -1.89
N ALA A 334 -14.08 13.50 -1.87
CA ALA A 334 -15.11 14.51 -2.13
C ALA A 334 -15.41 14.68 -3.62
N GLY A 335 -16.68 14.89 -3.96
CA GLY A 335 -17.16 15.22 -5.29
C GLY A 335 -17.63 16.68 -5.38
N PRO A 336 -18.42 17.02 -6.43
CA PRO A 336 -18.91 18.37 -6.67
C PRO A 336 -20.25 18.65 -5.95
N GLU A 337 -20.53 17.97 -4.83
CA GLU A 337 -21.81 18.11 -4.14
C GLU A 337 -21.97 19.47 -3.45
N ASP A 338 -23.20 19.99 -3.49
CA ASP A 338 -23.59 21.22 -2.80
C ASP A 338 -24.02 20.90 -1.36
N PHE A 339 -23.40 21.56 -0.38
CA PHE A 339 -23.79 21.49 1.02
C PHE A 339 -24.54 22.76 1.46
N SER A 340 -25.42 22.65 2.44
CA SER A 340 -26.04 23.82 3.07
C SER A 340 -25.00 24.72 3.75
N GLU A 341 -25.31 25.99 3.99
CA GLU A 341 -24.38 26.92 4.67
C GLU A 341 -23.95 26.41 6.06
N GLU A 342 -24.86 25.75 6.79
CA GLU A 342 -24.56 25.16 8.09
C GLU A 342 -23.60 23.96 8.00
N GLU A 343 -23.80 23.09 6.99
CA GLU A 343 -22.90 21.97 6.73
C GLU A 343 -21.53 22.46 6.25
N MET A 344 -21.52 23.47 5.37
CA MET A 344 -20.30 24.04 4.82
C MET A 344 -19.41 24.65 5.91
N ALA A 345 -20.01 25.32 6.90
CA ALA A 345 -19.30 25.88 8.05
C ALA A 345 -18.60 24.83 8.93
N ARG A 346 -18.97 23.55 8.82
CA ARG A 346 -18.35 22.44 9.58
C ARG A 346 -17.21 21.75 8.82
N LEU A 347 -17.11 21.96 7.51
CA LEU A 347 -16.07 21.35 6.69
C LEU A 347 -14.75 22.13 6.83
N PRO A 348 -13.59 21.45 6.75
CA PRO A 348 -12.30 22.10 6.56
C PRO A 348 -12.32 23.02 5.33
N VAL A 349 -11.55 24.10 5.38
CA VAL A 349 -11.54 25.15 4.33
C VAL A 349 -11.30 24.56 2.94
N ASP A 350 -10.38 23.61 2.81
CA ASP A 350 -10.03 22.98 1.52
C ASP A 350 -11.15 22.11 0.92
N LEU A 351 -12.15 21.74 1.72
CA LEU A 351 -13.33 20.98 1.30
C LEU A 351 -14.54 21.87 1.04
N GLN A 352 -14.44 23.18 1.28
CA GLN A 352 -15.55 24.09 1.08
C GLN A 352 -15.62 24.57 -0.37
N TYR A 353 -16.84 24.65 -0.90
CA TYR A 353 -17.15 25.22 -2.23
C TYR A 353 -16.29 24.63 -3.36
N LEU A 354 -16.21 23.30 -3.41
CA LEU A 354 -15.50 22.57 -4.45
C LEU A 354 -16.08 22.90 -5.84
N PRO A 355 -15.25 22.98 -6.88
CA PRO A 355 -15.73 23.36 -8.20
C PRO A 355 -16.57 22.22 -8.83
N PRO A 356 -17.46 22.54 -9.79
CA PRO A 356 -18.38 21.55 -10.38
C PRO A 356 -17.68 20.45 -11.19
N ASP A 357 -16.42 20.66 -11.59
CA ASP A 357 -15.59 19.68 -12.26
C ASP A 357 -14.78 18.80 -11.29
N LYS A 358 -14.88 19.01 -9.96
CA LYS A 358 -14.20 18.20 -8.95
C LYS A 358 -14.56 16.73 -9.11
N GLN A 359 -13.55 15.92 -9.41
CA GLN A 359 -13.66 14.46 -9.47
C GLN A 359 -13.12 13.81 -8.20
N ARG A 360 -13.75 12.69 -7.84
CA ARG A 360 -13.23 11.76 -6.83
C ARG A 360 -12.02 11.00 -7.37
N GLU A 361 -11.23 10.43 -6.48
CA GLU A 361 -10.15 9.52 -6.83
C GLU A 361 -10.69 8.40 -7.74
N PRO A 362 -10.16 8.22 -8.97
CA PRO A 362 -10.68 7.24 -9.92
C PRO A 362 -10.43 5.79 -9.49
N SER A 363 -9.34 5.50 -8.77
CA SER A 363 -9.02 4.15 -8.33
C SER A 363 -9.84 3.72 -7.12
N ALA A 364 -10.64 2.67 -7.26
CA ALA A 364 -11.41 2.06 -6.16
C ALA A 364 -10.51 1.59 -5.01
N ASP A 365 -9.34 1.01 -5.32
CA ASP A 365 -8.37 0.56 -4.32
C ASP A 365 -7.83 1.73 -3.48
N ILE A 366 -7.54 2.88 -4.12
CA ILE A 366 -7.08 4.08 -3.41
C ILE A 366 -8.21 4.68 -2.59
N ARG A 367 -9.45 4.76 -3.13
CA ARG A 367 -10.63 5.22 -2.36
C ARG A 367 -10.83 4.37 -1.10
N LYS A 368 -10.81 3.04 -1.25
CA LYS A 368 -10.88 2.11 -0.11
C LYS A 368 -9.79 2.40 0.89
N MET A 369 -8.54 2.50 0.45
CA MET A 369 -7.39 2.73 1.33
C MET A 369 -7.46 4.06 2.09
N LEU A 370 -7.97 5.13 1.46
CA LEU A 370 -8.22 6.41 2.12
C LEU A 370 -9.26 6.26 3.25
N ILE A 371 -10.38 5.58 2.98
CA ILE A 371 -11.41 5.29 3.98
C ILE A 371 -10.80 4.46 5.13
N GLU A 372 -10.02 3.42 4.84
CA GLU A 372 -9.33 2.63 5.86
C GLU A 372 -8.35 3.46 6.69
N THR A 373 -7.68 4.44 6.06
CA THR A 373 -6.74 5.34 6.74
C THR A 373 -7.47 6.25 7.72
N ILE A 374 -8.61 6.83 7.30
CA ILE A 374 -9.47 7.63 8.19
C ILE A 374 -10.01 6.75 9.32
N MET A 375 -10.41 5.51 9.02
CA MET A 375 -10.87 4.56 10.03
C MET A 375 -9.77 4.23 11.06
N LEU A 376 -8.50 4.13 10.68
CA LEU A 376 -7.41 3.99 11.64
C LEU A 376 -7.32 5.19 12.59
N LEU A 377 -7.49 6.41 12.08
CA LEU A 377 -7.50 7.64 12.88
C LEU A 377 -8.69 7.71 13.85
N THR A 378 -9.77 6.94 13.63
CA THR A 378 -10.91 6.82 14.55
C THR A 378 -10.77 5.70 15.57
N ALA A 379 -9.58 5.07 15.67
CA ALA A 379 -9.33 4.06 16.70
C ALA A 379 -9.35 4.61 18.12
N THR A 380 -8.92 5.86 18.32
CA THR A 380 -8.88 6.50 19.63
C THR A 380 -10.12 7.38 19.83
N ALA A 381 -10.58 7.53 21.07
CA ALA A 381 -11.70 8.41 21.41
C ALA A 381 -11.47 9.87 20.98
N PRO A 382 -10.29 10.49 21.23
CA PRO A 382 -10.00 11.82 20.69
C PRO A 382 -10.02 11.86 19.16
N GLY A 383 -9.50 10.82 18.50
CA GLY A 383 -9.52 10.71 17.05
C GLY A 383 -10.93 10.63 16.47
N ARG A 384 -11.81 9.81 17.05
CA ARG A 384 -13.26 9.78 16.68
C ARG A 384 -13.88 11.15 16.79
N GLN A 385 -13.66 11.83 17.92
CA GLN A 385 -14.23 13.13 18.17
C GLN A 385 -13.75 14.17 17.14
N GLN A 386 -12.44 14.25 16.89
CA GLN A 386 -11.87 15.17 15.91
C GLN A 386 -12.37 14.91 14.48
N VAL A 387 -12.43 13.64 14.05
CA VAL A 387 -12.95 13.29 12.71
C VAL A 387 -14.44 13.64 12.58
N ARG A 388 -15.24 13.47 13.65
CA ARG A 388 -16.66 13.90 13.67
C ARG A 388 -16.81 15.42 13.61
N ASP A 389 -15.98 16.14 14.35
CA ASP A 389 -16.06 17.60 14.48
C ASP A 389 -15.68 18.32 13.18
N GLN A 390 -14.75 17.76 12.42
CA GLN A 390 -14.35 18.26 11.09
C GLN A 390 -15.28 17.81 9.95
N GLY A 391 -16.50 17.36 10.25
CA GLY A 391 -17.53 17.14 9.23
C GLY A 391 -17.28 15.96 8.28
N ALA A 392 -16.39 15.02 8.61
CA ALA A 392 -16.07 13.87 7.75
C ALA A 392 -17.31 13.05 7.32
N TYR A 393 -18.32 12.97 8.20
CA TYR A 393 -19.61 12.33 7.89
C TYR A 393 -20.26 12.87 6.61
N LEU A 394 -20.19 14.18 6.37
CA LEU A 394 -20.84 14.82 5.23
C LEU A 394 -20.23 14.33 3.91
N VAL A 395 -18.90 14.31 3.84
CA VAL A 395 -18.16 13.80 2.68
C VAL A 395 -18.45 12.32 2.46
N LEU A 396 -18.47 11.52 3.54
CA LEU A 396 -18.68 10.07 3.47
C LEU A 396 -20.11 9.70 3.08
N ARG A 397 -21.13 10.46 3.52
CA ARG A 397 -22.53 10.27 3.12
C ARG A 397 -22.70 10.40 1.61
N GLU A 398 -22.14 11.46 1.03
CA GLU A 398 -22.20 11.67 -0.41
C GLU A 398 -21.36 10.64 -1.18
N LEU A 399 -20.16 10.30 -0.65
CA LEU A 399 -19.35 9.23 -1.22
C LEU A 399 -20.10 7.90 -1.25
N HIS A 400 -20.72 7.48 -0.15
CA HIS A 400 -21.46 6.21 -0.06
C HIS A 400 -22.60 6.15 -1.08
N SER A 401 -23.35 7.24 -1.25
CA SER A 401 -24.44 7.33 -2.23
C SER A 401 -23.93 7.25 -3.68
N TRP A 402 -22.75 7.81 -3.95
CA TRP A 402 -22.14 7.83 -5.28
C TRP A 402 -21.36 6.55 -5.63
N GLU A 403 -20.75 5.90 -4.64
CA GLU A 403 -19.72 4.87 -4.83
C GLU A 403 -20.25 3.67 -5.63
N PRO A 404 -19.72 3.41 -6.84
CA PRO A 404 -20.14 2.28 -7.65
C PRO A 404 -19.67 0.94 -7.09
N GLU A 405 -18.50 0.90 -6.43
CA GLU A 405 -17.84 -0.35 -6.12
C GLU A 405 -18.31 -0.94 -4.77
N PRO A 406 -18.94 -2.14 -4.73
CA PRO A 406 -19.56 -2.67 -3.52
C PRO A 406 -18.61 -2.77 -2.33
N THR A 407 -17.37 -3.22 -2.58
CA THR A 407 -16.36 -3.38 -1.52
C THR A 407 -15.93 -2.05 -0.90
N VAL A 408 -15.91 -0.97 -1.69
CA VAL A 408 -15.61 0.39 -1.21
C VAL A 408 -16.80 0.95 -0.45
N ARG A 409 -18.02 0.73 -0.97
CA ARG A 409 -19.28 1.14 -0.33
C ARG A 409 -19.43 0.55 1.08
N VAL A 410 -19.21 -0.76 1.23
CA VAL A 410 -19.22 -1.43 2.56
C VAL A 410 -18.14 -0.89 3.48
N THR A 411 -16.94 -0.60 2.95
CA THR A 411 -15.86 0.00 3.75
C THR A 411 -16.24 1.42 4.23
N CYS A 412 -16.90 2.20 3.37
CA CYS A 412 -17.43 3.52 3.69
C CYS A 412 -18.54 3.44 4.76
N GLU A 413 -19.47 2.49 4.62
CA GLU A 413 -20.54 2.25 5.59
C GLU A 413 -19.98 1.95 6.98
N LYS A 414 -18.97 1.08 7.08
CA LYS A 414 -18.29 0.78 8.36
C LYS A 414 -17.73 2.03 9.02
N LEU A 415 -17.08 2.92 8.27
CA LEU A 415 -16.59 4.18 8.80
C LEU A 415 -17.74 5.12 9.21
N ILE A 416 -18.80 5.21 8.41
CA ILE A 416 -19.99 5.99 8.77
C ILE A 416 -20.58 5.50 10.10
N GLN A 417 -20.69 4.18 10.29
CA GLN A 417 -21.18 3.58 11.54
C GLN A 417 -20.31 3.97 12.75
N VAL A 418 -18.98 4.09 12.60
CA VAL A 418 -18.09 4.63 13.65
C VAL A 418 -18.48 6.08 13.98
N LEU A 419 -18.69 6.90 12.96
CA LEU A 419 -18.90 8.34 13.14
C LEU A 419 -20.28 8.66 13.71
N ILE A 420 -21.32 7.90 13.38
CA ILE A 420 -22.67 8.10 13.91
C ILE A 420 -22.94 7.34 15.21
N GLY A 421 -22.15 6.31 15.50
CA GLY A 421 -22.29 5.47 16.68
C GLY A 421 -22.11 6.24 17.99
N ASP A 422 -22.66 5.69 19.08
CA ASP A 422 -22.37 6.22 20.41
C ASP A 422 -20.91 5.88 20.77
N GLU A 423 -20.32 6.66 21.68
CA GLU A 423 -18.94 6.43 22.12
C GLU A 423 -18.83 5.08 22.85
N PRO A 424 -17.79 4.26 22.57
CA PRO A 424 -17.59 3.00 23.26
C PRO A 424 -17.52 3.12 24.78
N GLU A 425 -17.79 2.02 25.47
CA GLU A 425 -17.75 1.96 26.93
C GLU A 425 -16.36 2.27 27.51
N CYS A 426 -16.33 2.62 28.80
CA CYS A 426 -15.09 2.84 29.54
C CYS A 426 -14.16 1.61 29.42
N GLY A 427 -12.91 1.83 29.02
CA GLY A 427 -11.95 0.77 28.71
C GLY A 427 -11.86 0.40 27.22
N MET A 428 -12.68 1.01 26.35
CA MET A 428 -12.60 0.89 24.89
C MET A 428 -12.22 2.22 24.22
N GLU A 429 -11.47 3.07 24.91
CA GLU A 429 -11.05 4.37 24.40
C GLU A 429 -10.10 4.22 23.20
N ASN A 430 -9.25 3.19 23.20
CA ASN A 430 -8.35 2.85 22.10
C ASN A 430 -8.64 1.45 21.56
N LEU A 431 -9.34 1.40 20.42
CA LEU A 431 -9.78 0.16 19.79
C LEU A 431 -8.64 -0.72 19.27
N LEU A 432 -7.43 -0.17 19.12
CA LEU A 432 -6.24 -0.94 18.71
C LEU A 432 -5.61 -1.72 19.89
N GLU A 433 -5.95 -1.38 21.13
CA GLU A 433 -5.41 -2.00 22.34
C GLU A 433 -6.43 -2.94 23.03
N VAL A 434 -7.69 -2.96 22.57
CA VAL A 434 -8.73 -3.82 23.14
C VAL A 434 -8.41 -5.30 22.88
N GLN A 435 -8.49 -6.12 23.92
CA GLN A 435 -8.35 -7.57 23.80
C GLN A 435 -9.68 -8.18 23.39
N VAL A 436 -9.76 -8.69 22.17
CA VAL A 436 -10.94 -9.41 21.66
C VAL A 436 -10.84 -10.89 22.04
N PRO A 437 -11.86 -11.47 22.69
CA PRO A 437 -11.96 -12.92 22.93
C PRO A 437 -11.92 -13.75 21.64
N GLU A 438 -11.36 -14.97 21.70
CA GLU A 438 -11.16 -15.82 20.50
C GLU A 438 -12.48 -16.22 19.81
N ASP A 439 -13.54 -16.45 20.58
CA ASP A 439 -14.86 -16.80 20.09
C ASP A 439 -15.52 -15.64 19.33
N VAL A 440 -15.36 -14.42 19.85
CA VAL A 440 -15.78 -13.19 19.17
C VAL A 440 -14.97 -13.00 17.89
N GLU A 441 -13.64 -13.18 17.95
CA GLU A 441 -12.78 -13.08 16.76
C GLU A 441 -13.22 -14.05 15.65
N GLN A 442 -13.54 -15.30 15.97
CA GLN A 442 -14.04 -16.28 15.01
C GLN A 442 -15.38 -15.88 14.38
N GLN A 443 -16.30 -15.29 15.15
CA GLN A 443 -17.59 -14.82 14.63
C GLN A 443 -17.39 -13.64 13.67
N LEU A 444 -16.52 -12.70 14.04
CA LEU A 444 -16.15 -11.56 13.20
C LEU A 444 -15.53 -12.00 11.86
N GLU A 445 -14.68 -13.04 11.88
CA GLU A 445 -14.12 -13.64 10.67
C GLU A 445 -15.16 -14.33 9.77
N GLN A 446 -16.19 -14.93 10.37
CA GLN A 446 -17.29 -15.52 9.60
C GLN A 446 -18.12 -14.44 8.91
N TRP A 447 -18.43 -13.35 9.62
CA TRP A 447 -19.11 -12.21 9.01
C TRP A 447 -18.26 -11.55 7.91
N ASP A 448 -16.94 -11.47 8.07
CA ASP A 448 -16.04 -10.90 7.04
C ASP A 448 -16.11 -11.71 5.75
N ARG A 449 -16.12 -13.04 5.86
CA ARG A 449 -16.27 -13.92 4.70
C ARG A 449 -17.64 -13.78 4.04
N GLN A 450 -18.71 -13.72 4.82
CA GLN A 450 -20.06 -13.57 4.29
C GLN A 450 -20.25 -12.23 3.56
N GLU A 451 -19.76 -11.12 4.13
CA GLU A 451 -19.80 -9.81 3.46
C GLU A 451 -18.96 -9.79 2.18
N GLN A 452 -17.80 -10.43 2.19
CA GLN A 452 -16.94 -10.52 1.02
C GLN A 452 -17.62 -11.33 -0.10
N GLU A 453 -18.25 -12.45 0.23
CA GLU A 453 -19.03 -13.26 -0.71
C GLU A 453 -20.22 -12.48 -1.29
N GLN A 454 -20.91 -11.67 -0.47
CA GLN A 454 -22.01 -10.81 -0.94
C GLN A 454 -21.51 -9.74 -1.92
N CYS A 455 -20.39 -9.08 -1.60
CA CYS A 455 -19.79 -8.08 -2.50
C CYS A 455 -19.37 -8.71 -3.85
N GLU A 456 -18.81 -9.91 -3.83
CA GLU A 456 -18.43 -10.65 -5.04
C GLU A 456 -19.64 -11.03 -5.88
N GLN A 457 -20.74 -11.44 -5.23
CA GLN A 457 -22.00 -11.73 -5.91
C GLN A 457 -22.60 -10.48 -6.56
N GLU A 458 -22.67 -9.35 -5.85
CA GLU A 458 -23.17 -8.08 -6.40
C GLU A 458 -22.31 -7.57 -7.57
N GLY A 459 -20.99 -7.65 -7.46
CA GLY A 459 -20.07 -7.26 -8.54
C GLY A 459 -20.10 -8.20 -9.76
N SER A 460 -20.61 -9.43 -9.61
CA SER A 460 -20.71 -10.43 -10.68
C SER A 460 -22.01 -10.33 -11.50
N VAL A 461 -22.97 -9.52 -11.08
CA VAL A 461 -24.21 -9.29 -11.83
C VAL A 461 -23.91 -8.33 -12.98
N PRO A 462 -24.01 -8.74 -14.26
CA PRO A 462 -23.81 -7.83 -15.38
C PRO A 462 -24.93 -6.77 -15.37
N HIS A 463 -24.53 -5.51 -15.27
CA HIS A 463 -25.41 -4.34 -15.37
C HIS A 463 -25.89 -4.08 -16.80
#